data_AF-A0A806K025-F1
#
_entry.id   AF-A0A806K025-F1
#
_cell.length_a   1.000
_cell.length_b   1.000
_cell.length_c   1.000
_cell.angle_alpha   90.00
_cell.angle_beta   90.00
_cell.angle_gamma   90.00
#
_symmetry.space_group_name_H-M   'P 1'
#
loop_
_entity.id
_entity.type
_entity.pdbx_description
1 polymer ?
#
loop_
_entity_poly.entity_id
_entity_poly.type
_entity_poly.pdbx_seq_one_letter_code
_entity_poly.pdbx_strand_id
1 'polypeptide(L)'
;MPENTLYAFTRAVELGANGVELDIHLTKDGEIVVIHDERIDRVSNGTGMVKDYALQELKKFNFNKKQISEPKFMEIPTLREVLELLEPLKYININIEIKNNIVAYCLIEEKALALVREFGMLERILFSSFNHFSMQTVKNLEPNAKTALLCGGGIITTPQECLALGAKALNIDARGMRISGVIKEAATLGVEVNVWGIASTEDLSYANNTGVNAVIVNNIAHAKKAITLSDGILCWYPFDKNTDYIVVYEPEEISLLYLQSLHLRLNSNGRLLLIFENFFGVKEMLFAAGFKKQKWYYPLKDHRAAHEIFSENMPPNEFGNSYLVEALVSEKDESCKVDYARITLYRTSDKRFATVVNSDNTAKKIALHKDTKTRLKSLHENHKTLEELGIAVIPTTLEPNGNSVSMPRCAEPIITDYWLGKIKEGNLNEDEMFAVFDYIRNSIFKVFEKTKKCFWELVPANAFYNEEKKQAIFFDQEFASENMDPNVAVARAIHGLKYQPHLGKWNRTSVIYEKLQERYSIKENFEELLRIAHERTEYVFRP
;
A
#
# COMPACT_ATOMS: atom_id res chain seq x y z
N MET A 1 -15.07 20.52 -13.35
CA MET A 1 -15.52 21.74 -12.66
C MET A 1 -14.88 22.92 -13.38
N PRO A 2 -15.50 24.11 -13.41
CA PRO A 2 -14.85 25.31 -13.91
C PRO A 2 -13.63 25.66 -13.05
N GLU A 3 -12.44 25.71 -13.65
CA GLU A 3 -11.18 26.07 -12.96
C GLU A 3 -11.26 27.47 -12.32
N ASN A 4 -10.43 27.73 -11.29
CA ASN A 4 -10.31 29.04 -10.65
C ASN A 4 -11.65 29.69 -10.21
N THR A 5 -12.59 28.88 -9.70
CA THR A 5 -13.86 29.35 -9.13
C THR A 5 -13.95 28.99 -7.65
N LEU A 6 -14.69 29.78 -6.86
CA LEU A 6 -14.98 29.44 -5.45
C LEU A 6 -15.58 28.05 -5.31
N TYR A 7 -16.45 27.66 -6.26
CA TYR A 7 -17.03 26.31 -6.30
C TYR A 7 -15.96 25.21 -6.45
N ALA A 8 -15.00 25.39 -7.36
CA ALA A 8 -13.93 24.42 -7.55
C ALA A 8 -13.03 24.30 -6.31
N PHE A 9 -12.71 25.42 -5.64
CA PHE A 9 -11.94 25.41 -4.39
C PHE A 9 -12.68 24.69 -3.26
N THR A 10 -13.97 25.00 -3.04
CA THR A 10 -14.81 24.28 -2.07
C THR A 10 -14.81 22.78 -2.37
N ARG A 11 -15.01 22.40 -3.64
CA ARG A 11 -15.08 21.00 -4.01
C ARG A 11 -13.73 20.29 -3.88
N ALA A 12 -12.61 20.98 -4.11
CA ALA A 12 -11.28 20.43 -3.89
C ALA A 12 -11.05 20.07 -2.42
N VAL A 13 -11.47 20.94 -1.50
CA VAL A 13 -11.42 20.70 -0.05
C VAL A 13 -12.32 19.52 0.34
N GLU A 14 -13.55 19.44 -0.19
CA GLU A 14 -14.47 18.33 0.10
C GLU A 14 -13.95 16.97 -0.38
N LEU A 15 -13.20 16.96 -1.50
CA LEU A 15 -12.50 15.76 -1.98
C LEU A 15 -11.22 15.46 -1.16
N GLY A 16 -10.90 16.33 -0.20
CA GLY A 16 -9.83 16.21 0.77
C GLY A 16 -8.46 16.51 0.19
N ALA A 17 -8.35 17.45 -0.74
CA ALA A 17 -7.04 17.98 -1.13
C ALA A 17 -6.29 18.56 0.08
N ASN A 18 -4.97 18.44 0.10
CA ASN A 18 -4.10 19.02 1.14
C ASN A 18 -3.80 20.52 0.89
N GLY A 19 -4.09 20.98 -0.33
CA GLY A 19 -3.92 22.36 -0.73
C GLY A 19 -4.67 22.64 -2.03
N VAL A 20 -4.73 23.93 -2.39
CA VAL A 20 -5.22 24.38 -3.69
C VAL A 20 -4.13 25.21 -4.38
N GLU A 21 -4.16 25.21 -5.69
CA GLU A 21 -3.32 26.06 -6.54
C GLU A 21 -4.24 27.00 -7.32
N LEU A 22 -3.81 28.24 -7.51
CA LEU A 22 -4.59 29.28 -8.17
C LEU A 22 -3.68 30.31 -8.84
N ASP A 23 -4.22 30.96 -9.86
CA ASP A 23 -3.52 31.96 -10.67
C ASP A 23 -4.08 33.36 -10.44
N ILE A 24 -3.23 34.39 -10.31
CA ILE A 24 -3.68 35.76 -10.08
C ILE A 24 -3.27 36.76 -11.17
N HIS A 25 -4.20 37.66 -11.49
CA HIS A 25 -4.03 38.83 -12.37
C HIS A 25 -4.58 40.10 -11.73
N LEU A 26 -4.19 41.28 -12.24
CA LEU A 26 -4.83 42.56 -11.90
C LEU A 26 -5.85 43.03 -12.95
N THR A 27 -6.95 43.56 -12.45
CA THR A 27 -7.95 44.30 -13.23
C THR A 27 -7.50 45.74 -13.52
N LYS A 28 -8.25 46.45 -14.38
CA LYS A 28 -8.01 47.86 -14.73
C LYS A 28 -8.06 48.79 -13.50
N ASP A 29 -8.97 48.51 -12.57
CA ASP A 29 -9.14 49.23 -11.30
C ASP A 29 -8.23 48.72 -10.18
N GLY A 30 -7.37 47.73 -10.47
CA GLY A 30 -6.30 47.29 -9.58
C GLY A 30 -6.71 46.26 -8.53
N GLU A 31 -7.83 45.58 -8.72
CA GLU A 31 -8.27 44.44 -7.90
C GLU A 31 -7.54 43.15 -8.35
N ILE A 32 -7.22 42.27 -7.41
CA ILE A 32 -6.62 40.96 -7.72
C ILE A 32 -7.73 39.95 -7.97
N VAL A 33 -7.75 39.39 -9.18
CA VAL A 33 -8.71 38.35 -9.60
C VAL A 33 -8.02 37.03 -9.88
N VAL A 34 -8.77 35.94 -9.73
CA VAL A 34 -8.28 34.57 -9.82
C VAL A 34 -8.70 33.95 -11.15
N ILE A 35 -7.74 33.81 -12.07
CA ILE A 35 -7.92 33.30 -13.44
C ILE A 35 -6.55 32.96 -14.05
N HIS A 36 -6.48 31.91 -14.87
CA HIS A 36 -5.20 31.46 -15.44
C HIS A 36 -4.71 32.30 -16.63
N ASP A 37 -5.59 32.56 -17.60
CA ASP A 37 -5.22 33.23 -18.85
C ASP A 37 -5.30 34.75 -18.68
N GLU A 38 -4.49 35.50 -19.44
CA GLU A 38 -4.61 36.96 -19.53
C GLU A 38 -5.97 37.40 -20.11
N ARG A 39 -6.66 36.46 -20.77
CA ARG A 39 -7.93 36.65 -21.46
C ARG A 39 -9.04 35.80 -20.84
N ILE A 40 -10.25 36.35 -20.79
CA ILE A 40 -11.41 35.64 -20.22
C ILE A 40 -12.05 34.64 -21.22
N ASP A 41 -11.64 34.66 -22.48
CA ASP A 41 -12.30 34.00 -23.61
C ASP A 41 -12.46 32.48 -23.44
N ARG A 42 -11.45 31.79 -22.89
CA ARG A 42 -11.44 30.32 -22.77
C ARG A 42 -12.46 29.83 -21.75
N VAL A 43 -12.52 30.50 -20.60
CA VAL A 43 -13.23 30.04 -19.39
C VAL A 43 -14.57 30.72 -19.16
N SER A 44 -14.83 31.86 -19.81
CA SER A 44 -16.08 32.62 -19.64
C SER A 44 -16.91 32.72 -20.92
N ASN A 45 -18.14 33.25 -20.80
CA ASN A 45 -18.97 33.66 -21.94
C ASN A 45 -18.64 35.05 -22.50
N GLY A 46 -17.60 35.72 -21.98
CA GLY A 46 -17.10 37.01 -22.49
C GLY A 46 -15.85 36.85 -23.36
N THR A 47 -15.29 37.98 -23.79
CA THR A 47 -14.02 38.07 -24.51
C THR A 47 -13.25 39.30 -24.06
N GLY A 48 -11.91 39.26 -24.13
CA GLY A 48 -11.06 40.42 -23.81
C GLY A 48 -10.02 40.13 -22.73
N MET A 49 -9.13 41.09 -22.50
CA MET A 49 -8.05 40.97 -21.52
C MET A 49 -8.55 41.34 -20.12
N VAL A 50 -8.12 40.61 -19.10
CA VAL A 50 -8.44 40.89 -17.69
C VAL A 50 -8.06 42.32 -17.30
N LYS A 51 -6.88 42.77 -17.72
CA LYS A 51 -6.34 44.12 -17.43
C LYS A 51 -7.17 45.28 -17.98
N ASP A 52 -8.06 45.02 -18.94
CA ASP A 52 -8.85 46.06 -19.62
C ASP A 52 -10.23 46.27 -18.98
N TYR A 53 -10.62 45.38 -18.07
CA TYR A 53 -11.89 45.44 -17.34
C TYR A 53 -11.71 45.86 -15.89
N ALA A 54 -12.66 46.64 -15.36
CA ALA A 54 -12.85 46.81 -13.93
C ALA A 54 -13.48 45.54 -13.31
N LEU A 55 -13.29 45.30 -12.01
CA LEU A 55 -13.81 44.10 -11.35
C LEU A 55 -15.32 43.91 -11.56
N GLN A 56 -16.09 44.98 -11.41
CA GLN A 56 -17.56 44.96 -11.58
C GLN A 56 -18.00 44.68 -13.02
N GLU A 57 -17.12 44.91 -14.01
CA GLU A 57 -17.37 44.53 -15.40
C GLU A 57 -17.13 43.03 -15.59
N LEU A 58 -16.05 42.49 -15.00
CA LEU A 58 -15.74 41.06 -15.05
C LEU A 58 -16.79 40.20 -14.35
N LYS A 59 -17.30 40.66 -13.20
CA LYS A 59 -18.36 39.99 -12.42
C LYS A 59 -19.65 39.73 -13.21
N LYS A 60 -19.86 40.40 -14.36
CA LYS A 60 -21.04 40.20 -15.24
C LYS A 60 -20.91 38.96 -16.14
N PHE A 61 -19.71 38.44 -16.34
CA PHE A 61 -19.50 37.25 -17.17
C PHE A 61 -19.66 35.97 -16.36
N ASN A 62 -20.08 34.92 -17.04
CA ASN A 62 -20.23 33.59 -16.47
C ASN A 62 -18.98 32.75 -16.75
N PHE A 63 -18.21 32.44 -15.70
CA PHE A 63 -17.01 31.62 -15.71
C PHE A 63 -17.30 30.11 -15.63
N ASN A 64 -18.57 29.72 -15.57
CA ASN A 64 -19.04 28.38 -15.85
C ASN A 64 -19.54 28.29 -17.31
N LYS A 65 -18.67 28.62 -18.28
CA LYS A 65 -19.02 28.74 -19.71
C LYS A 65 -19.80 27.54 -20.26
N LYS A 66 -19.41 26.33 -19.87
CA LYS A 66 -20.05 25.08 -20.32
C LYS A 66 -21.22 24.64 -19.45
N GLN A 67 -21.53 25.35 -18.36
CA GLN A 67 -22.65 25.07 -17.45
C GLN A 67 -22.68 23.62 -16.90
N ILE A 68 -21.50 23.02 -16.73
CA ILE A 68 -21.31 21.60 -16.37
C ILE A 68 -21.55 21.29 -14.89
N SER A 69 -21.72 22.31 -14.06
CA SER A 69 -21.98 22.20 -12.63
C SER A 69 -22.97 23.28 -12.19
N GLU A 70 -23.59 23.09 -11.01
CA GLU A 70 -24.36 24.13 -10.33
C GLU A 70 -23.46 24.93 -9.36
N PRO A 71 -23.71 26.24 -9.18
CA PRO A 71 -24.67 27.07 -9.92
C PRO A 71 -24.29 27.28 -11.40
N LYS A 72 -25.28 27.43 -12.27
CA LYS A 72 -25.06 27.72 -13.70
C LYS A 72 -24.30 29.00 -13.97
N PHE A 73 -24.46 30.00 -13.11
CA PHE A 73 -23.73 31.26 -13.18
C PHE A 73 -22.67 31.29 -12.07
N MET A 74 -21.41 31.46 -12.47
CA MET A 74 -20.29 31.63 -11.54
C MET A 74 -19.51 32.88 -11.95
N GLU A 75 -19.31 33.78 -11.00
CA GLU A 75 -18.50 34.98 -11.19
C GLU A 75 -17.00 34.64 -11.15
N ILE A 76 -16.16 35.54 -11.67
CA ILE A 76 -14.73 35.50 -11.39
C ILE A 76 -14.49 35.78 -9.90
N PRO A 77 -13.70 34.95 -9.19
CA PRO A 77 -13.32 35.25 -7.82
C PRO A 77 -12.24 36.34 -7.76
N THR A 78 -12.28 37.13 -6.70
CA THR A 78 -11.12 37.91 -6.23
C THR A 78 -10.23 37.04 -5.34
N LEU A 79 -8.95 37.40 -5.22
CA LEU A 79 -8.06 36.72 -4.27
C LEU A 79 -8.59 36.84 -2.84
N ARG A 80 -9.17 37.99 -2.47
CA ARG A 80 -9.83 38.19 -1.18
C ARG A 80 -10.92 37.15 -0.92
N GLU A 81 -11.85 36.96 -1.85
CA GLU A 81 -12.94 35.99 -1.70
C GLU A 81 -12.41 34.54 -1.55
N VAL A 82 -11.33 34.19 -2.25
CA VAL A 82 -10.69 32.88 -2.10
C VAL A 82 -10.00 32.74 -0.73
N LEU A 83 -9.30 33.78 -0.26
CA LEU A 83 -8.68 33.77 1.05
C LEU A 83 -9.73 33.69 2.17
N GLU A 84 -10.83 34.44 2.07
CA GLU A 84 -11.97 34.36 3.02
C GLU A 84 -12.56 32.95 3.08
N LEU A 85 -12.72 32.29 1.94
CA LEU A 85 -13.21 30.91 1.86
C LEU A 85 -12.27 29.91 2.57
N LEU A 86 -10.96 30.10 2.47
CA LEU A 86 -9.93 29.14 2.93
C LEU A 86 -9.31 29.50 4.28
N GLU A 87 -9.52 30.71 4.78
CA GLU A 87 -9.09 31.20 6.09
C GLU A 87 -9.47 30.23 7.25
N PRO A 88 -10.73 29.76 7.36
CA PRO A 88 -11.14 28.89 8.47
C PRO A 88 -10.56 27.47 8.36
N LEU A 89 -10.11 27.06 7.17
CA LEU A 89 -9.61 25.71 6.88
C LEU A 89 -8.10 25.64 7.10
N LYS A 90 -7.67 25.70 8.37
CA LYS A 90 -6.25 25.82 8.76
C LYS A 90 -5.32 24.73 8.23
N TYR A 91 -5.85 23.59 7.78
CA TYR A 91 -5.11 22.46 7.23
C TYR A 91 -4.87 22.54 5.71
N ILE A 92 -5.46 23.53 5.02
CA ILE A 92 -5.31 23.74 3.57
C ILE A 92 -4.18 24.73 3.32
N ASN A 93 -3.19 24.28 2.54
CA ASN A 93 -2.14 25.13 1.96
C ASN A 93 -2.62 25.75 0.64
N ILE A 94 -2.04 26.89 0.26
CA ILE A 94 -2.41 27.61 -0.98
C ILE A 94 -1.14 27.93 -1.75
N ASN A 95 -1.07 27.47 -3.00
CA ASN A 95 -0.08 27.92 -3.96
C ASN A 95 -0.68 29.04 -4.81
N ILE A 96 -0.14 30.25 -4.71
CA ILE A 96 -0.58 31.43 -5.48
C ILE A 96 0.43 31.66 -6.61
N GLU A 97 0.06 31.34 -7.84
CA GLU A 97 0.84 31.67 -9.02
C GLU A 97 0.59 33.13 -9.44
N ILE A 98 1.66 33.94 -9.47
CA ILE A 98 1.63 35.31 -9.98
C ILE A 98 1.87 35.30 -11.49
N LYS A 99 0.83 35.58 -12.28
CA LYS A 99 0.89 35.65 -13.75
C LYS A 99 1.30 37.04 -14.23
N ASN A 100 2.59 37.27 -14.35
CA ASN A 100 3.13 38.53 -14.87
C ASN A 100 4.26 38.36 -15.91
N ASN A 101 4.35 37.17 -16.52
CA ASN A 101 5.34 36.83 -17.55
C ASN A 101 4.93 37.28 -18.97
N ILE A 102 3.63 37.51 -19.22
CA ILE A 102 3.13 38.03 -20.51
C ILE A 102 2.61 39.46 -20.36
N VAL A 103 1.80 39.71 -19.33
CA VAL A 103 1.33 41.06 -18.98
C VAL A 103 2.03 41.51 -17.71
N ALA A 104 2.81 42.58 -17.79
CA ALA A 104 3.41 43.18 -16.61
C ALA A 104 2.35 43.90 -15.77
N TYR A 105 2.34 43.63 -14.47
CA TYR A 105 1.43 44.24 -13.50
C TYR A 105 2.23 45.02 -12.47
N CYS A 106 1.87 46.29 -12.26
CA CYS A 106 2.50 47.09 -11.21
C CYS A 106 1.95 46.66 -9.84
N LEU A 107 2.85 46.38 -8.89
CA LEU A 107 2.55 46.15 -7.47
C LEU A 107 1.69 44.91 -7.18
N ILE A 108 1.58 43.95 -8.11
CA ILE A 108 0.77 42.74 -7.87
C ILE A 108 1.32 41.91 -6.70
N GLU A 109 2.65 41.83 -6.57
CA GLU A 109 3.34 41.16 -5.47
C GLU A 109 3.01 41.82 -4.12
N GLU A 110 3.13 43.15 -4.05
CA GLU A 110 2.84 43.93 -2.85
C GLU A 110 1.37 43.80 -2.42
N LYS A 111 0.44 43.88 -3.37
CA LYS A 111 -0.99 43.74 -3.11
C LYS A 111 -1.36 42.34 -2.66
N ALA A 112 -0.79 41.30 -3.28
CA ALA A 112 -1.03 39.92 -2.87
C ALA A 112 -0.48 39.65 -1.46
N LEU A 113 0.73 40.13 -1.16
CA LEU A 113 1.32 40.07 0.18
C LEU A 113 0.49 40.82 1.21
N ALA A 114 -0.03 42.01 0.89
CA ALA A 114 -0.88 42.78 1.79
C ALA A 114 -2.16 42.01 2.16
N LEU A 115 -2.84 41.40 1.19
CA LEU A 115 -4.00 40.54 1.45
C LEU A 115 -3.62 39.33 2.31
N VAL A 116 -2.55 38.61 1.96
CA VAL A 116 -2.10 37.45 2.73
C VAL A 116 -1.74 37.79 4.18
N ARG A 117 -1.14 38.96 4.42
CA ARG A 117 -0.87 39.49 5.76
C ARG A 117 -2.15 39.84 6.51
N GLU A 118 -3.10 40.49 5.85
CA GLU A 118 -4.40 40.85 6.42
C GLU A 118 -5.14 39.62 6.97
N PHE A 119 -5.12 38.51 6.22
CA PHE A 119 -5.73 37.24 6.65
C PHE A 119 -4.85 36.42 7.60
N GLY A 120 -3.62 36.84 7.91
CA GLY A 120 -2.69 36.11 8.76
C GLY A 120 -2.30 34.73 8.19
N MET A 121 -2.26 34.59 6.86
CA MET A 121 -2.11 33.30 6.18
C MET A 121 -0.71 33.02 5.66
N LEU A 122 0.26 33.90 5.91
CA LEU A 122 1.61 33.85 5.32
C LEU A 122 2.27 32.46 5.37
N GLU A 123 2.18 31.76 6.50
CA GLU A 123 2.77 30.42 6.67
C GLU A 123 2.16 29.32 5.79
N ARG A 124 0.93 29.51 5.32
CA ARG A 124 0.18 28.58 4.47
C ARG A 124 0.28 28.91 2.98
N ILE A 125 0.88 30.05 2.64
CA ILE A 125 1.02 30.49 1.26
C ILE A 125 2.39 30.08 0.72
N LEU A 126 2.38 29.44 -0.45
CA LEU A 126 3.52 29.33 -1.34
C LEU A 126 3.27 30.27 -2.51
N PHE A 127 4.02 31.35 -2.63
CA PHE A 127 3.98 32.17 -3.85
C PHE A 127 4.79 31.49 -4.94
N SER A 128 4.32 31.50 -6.17
CA SER A 128 5.04 30.88 -7.27
C SER A 128 4.89 31.70 -8.55
N SER A 129 5.86 31.60 -9.47
CA SER A 129 5.76 32.23 -10.80
C SER A 129 6.80 31.66 -11.75
N PHE A 130 6.50 31.68 -13.06
CA PHE A 130 7.49 31.52 -14.12
C PHE A 130 8.41 32.75 -14.26
N ASN A 131 7.98 33.92 -13.77
CA ASN A 131 8.81 35.11 -13.68
C ASN A 131 9.58 35.10 -12.35
N HIS A 132 10.79 34.55 -12.34
CA HIS A 132 11.58 34.40 -11.10
C HIS A 132 11.96 35.75 -10.47
N PHE A 133 11.97 36.86 -11.21
CA PHE A 133 12.11 38.20 -10.64
C PHE A 133 10.94 38.56 -9.73
N SER A 134 9.71 38.12 -10.06
CA SER A 134 8.54 38.31 -9.19
C SER A 134 8.74 37.61 -7.85
N MET A 135 9.32 36.40 -7.86
CA MET A 135 9.64 35.67 -6.62
C MET A 135 10.73 36.36 -5.80
N GLN A 136 11.76 36.93 -6.43
CA GLN A 136 12.74 37.77 -5.72
C GLN A 136 12.07 39.02 -5.12
N THR A 137 11.18 39.69 -5.86
CA THR A 137 10.41 40.83 -5.35
C THR A 137 9.61 40.44 -4.11
N VAL A 138 8.90 39.31 -4.14
CA VAL A 138 8.17 38.78 -2.98
C VAL A 138 9.13 38.54 -1.80
N LYS A 139 10.28 37.89 -2.02
CA LYS A 139 11.29 37.65 -0.97
C LYS A 139 11.88 38.94 -0.40
N ASN A 140 12.09 39.97 -1.22
CA ASN A 140 12.60 41.26 -0.77
C ASN A 140 11.57 42.02 0.07
N LEU A 141 10.30 41.94 -0.29
CA LEU A 141 9.20 42.57 0.44
C LEU A 141 8.80 41.82 1.73
N GLU A 142 8.99 40.50 1.74
CA GLU A 142 8.68 39.61 2.86
C GLU A 142 9.69 38.44 2.90
N PRO A 143 10.80 38.60 3.65
CA PRO A 143 11.84 37.58 3.72
C PRO A 143 11.37 36.23 4.26
N ASN A 144 10.27 36.19 5.03
CA ASN A 144 9.70 34.95 5.56
C ASN A 144 8.70 34.29 4.60
N ALA A 145 8.32 34.94 3.49
CA ALA A 145 7.43 34.35 2.51
C ALA A 145 8.09 33.10 1.87
N LYS A 146 7.30 32.04 1.73
CA LYS A 146 7.69 30.85 0.97
C LYS A 146 7.46 31.13 -0.50
N THR A 147 8.49 30.96 -1.31
CA THR A 147 8.41 31.12 -2.77
C THR A 147 8.85 29.84 -3.48
N ALA A 148 8.27 29.61 -4.66
CA ALA A 148 8.62 28.53 -5.56
C ALA A 148 8.92 29.05 -6.98
N LEU A 149 9.95 28.51 -7.61
CA LEU A 149 10.28 28.82 -8.99
C LEU A 149 9.52 27.85 -9.92
N LEU A 150 8.58 28.35 -10.73
CA LEU A 150 7.98 27.50 -11.77
C LEU A 150 8.96 27.29 -12.92
N CYS A 151 9.06 26.04 -13.34
CA CYS A 151 9.87 25.60 -14.47
C CYS A 151 9.03 24.70 -15.39
N GLY A 152 9.20 24.86 -16.70
CA GLY A 152 8.51 24.03 -17.68
C GLY A 152 9.17 24.06 -19.05
N GLY A 153 8.87 23.07 -19.89
CA GLY A 153 9.34 23.03 -21.27
C GLY A 153 10.76 22.50 -21.47
N GLY A 154 11.31 21.79 -20.49
CA GLY A 154 12.66 21.19 -20.55
C GLY A 154 13.79 22.11 -20.10
N ILE A 155 13.50 23.37 -19.75
CA ILE A 155 14.41 24.24 -19.01
C ILE A 155 14.25 23.92 -17.52
N ILE A 156 15.33 23.44 -16.89
CA ILE A 156 15.34 23.17 -15.45
C ILE A 156 16.16 24.26 -14.78
N THR A 157 15.52 24.99 -13.87
CA THR A 157 16.26 25.68 -12.82
C THR A 157 16.73 24.63 -11.83
N THR A 158 18.03 24.62 -11.55
CA THR A 158 18.64 23.66 -10.63
C THR A 158 18.23 23.96 -9.18
N PRO A 159 18.26 22.95 -8.29
CA PRO A 159 18.06 23.18 -6.86
C PRO A 159 19.03 24.22 -6.26
N GLN A 160 20.25 24.34 -6.78
CA GLN A 160 21.22 25.36 -6.37
C GLN A 160 20.76 26.77 -6.74
N GLU A 161 20.27 26.96 -7.96
CA GLU A 161 19.72 28.25 -8.39
C GLU A 161 18.48 28.62 -7.58
N CYS A 162 17.64 27.64 -7.22
CA CYS A 162 16.52 27.83 -6.30
C CYS A 162 16.98 28.42 -4.96
N LEU A 163 18.00 27.82 -4.34
CA LEU A 163 18.59 28.33 -3.10
C LEU A 163 19.24 29.70 -3.26
N ALA A 164 19.97 29.92 -4.35
CA ALA A 164 20.64 31.20 -4.63
C ALA A 164 19.63 32.36 -4.74
N LEU A 165 18.41 32.07 -5.18
CA LEU A 165 17.30 33.04 -5.25
C LEU A 165 16.47 33.11 -3.97
N GLY A 166 16.84 32.39 -2.91
CA GLY A 166 16.14 32.36 -1.63
C GLY A 166 14.75 31.70 -1.68
N ALA A 167 14.49 30.92 -2.73
CA ALA A 167 13.25 30.17 -2.88
C ALA A 167 13.29 28.85 -2.10
N LYS A 168 12.12 28.40 -1.65
CA LYS A 168 11.97 27.18 -0.84
C LYS A 168 11.74 25.95 -1.71
N ALA A 169 11.13 26.13 -2.88
CA ALA A 169 10.67 25.02 -3.70
C ALA A 169 10.90 25.24 -5.20
N LEU A 170 10.95 24.14 -5.94
CA LEU A 170 10.85 24.09 -7.40
C LEU A 170 9.48 23.51 -7.78
N ASN A 171 8.75 24.21 -8.64
CA ASN A 171 7.50 23.73 -9.23
C ASN A 171 7.77 23.30 -10.68
N ILE A 172 8.03 22.01 -10.90
CA ILE A 172 8.46 21.47 -12.22
C ILE A 172 7.31 20.77 -12.95
N ASP A 173 7.34 20.78 -14.27
CA ASP A 173 6.40 19.96 -15.05
C ASP A 173 6.73 18.46 -14.96
N ALA A 174 5.74 17.60 -15.21
CA ALA A 174 5.85 16.15 -15.11
C ALA A 174 7.03 15.52 -15.90
N ARG A 175 7.51 16.17 -16.97
CA ARG A 175 8.71 15.71 -17.71
C ARG A 175 9.98 16.00 -16.93
N GLY A 176 10.03 17.14 -16.22
CA GLY A 176 11.14 17.53 -15.36
C GLY A 176 11.40 16.52 -14.23
N MET A 177 10.34 15.90 -13.72
CA MET A 177 10.41 14.85 -12.70
C MET A 177 11.20 13.61 -13.17
N ARG A 178 11.26 13.34 -14.48
CA ARG A 178 11.99 12.19 -15.06
C ARG A 178 13.48 12.46 -15.30
N ILE A 179 13.93 13.69 -15.04
CA ILE A 179 15.31 14.07 -15.28
C ILE A 179 16.15 13.62 -14.08
N SER A 180 17.06 12.68 -14.36
CA SER A 180 17.86 12.00 -13.33
C SER A 180 18.61 13.02 -12.46
N GLY A 181 18.52 12.83 -11.15
CA GLY A 181 19.29 13.59 -10.16
C GLY A 181 18.59 14.80 -9.55
N VAL A 182 17.67 15.47 -10.27
CA VAL A 182 17.05 16.74 -9.81
C VAL A 182 16.35 16.58 -8.46
N ILE A 183 15.51 15.55 -8.29
CA ILE A 183 14.75 15.35 -7.05
C ILE A 183 15.68 14.95 -5.90
N LYS A 184 16.67 14.10 -6.16
CA LYS A 184 17.66 13.66 -5.16
C LYS A 184 18.54 14.82 -4.69
N GLU A 185 18.96 15.67 -5.62
CA GLU A 185 19.73 16.88 -5.34
C GLU A 185 18.91 17.89 -4.54
N ALA A 186 17.66 18.13 -4.94
CA ALA A 186 16.75 18.99 -4.19
C ALA A 186 16.55 18.51 -2.75
N ALA A 187 16.34 17.21 -2.55
CA ALA A 187 16.23 16.61 -1.22
C ALA A 187 17.50 16.81 -0.39
N THR A 188 18.69 16.64 -0.99
CA THR A 188 19.98 16.85 -0.32
C THR A 188 20.17 18.32 0.11
N LEU A 189 19.63 19.25 -0.66
CA LEU A 189 19.74 20.69 -0.45
C LEU A 189 18.58 21.28 0.38
N GLY A 190 17.60 20.47 0.79
CA GLY A 190 16.42 20.93 1.53
C GLY A 190 15.44 21.78 0.70
N VAL A 191 15.54 21.68 -0.62
CA VAL A 191 14.65 22.31 -1.61
C VAL A 191 13.48 21.37 -1.86
N GLU A 192 12.26 21.88 -1.72
CA GLU A 192 11.07 21.09 -2.01
C GLU A 192 10.84 20.99 -3.52
N VAL A 193 10.33 19.86 -4.01
CA VAL A 193 9.94 19.67 -5.40
C VAL A 193 8.45 19.39 -5.47
N ASN A 194 7.72 20.27 -6.15
CA ASN A 194 6.30 20.08 -6.46
C ASN A 194 6.15 19.86 -7.96
N VAL A 195 5.30 18.90 -8.36
CA VAL A 195 5.16 18.51 -9.77
C VAL A 195 3.78 18.82 -10.30
N TRP A 196 3.70 19.57 -11.41
CA TRP A 196 2.45 19.90 -12.09
C TRP A 196 2.35 19.20 -13.46
N GLY A 197 1.14 19.16 -14.01
CA GLY A 197 0.89 18.57 -15.33
C GLY A 197 0.89 17.03 -15.35
N ILE A 198 0.79 16.39 -14.18
CA ILE A 198 0.67 14.93 -14.08
C ILE A 198 -0.74 14.51 -14.53
N ALA A 199 -0.81 13.59 -15.50
CA ALA A 199 -2.06 13.06 -16.03
C ALA A 199 -2.23 11.55 -15.89
N SER A 200 -1.14 10.80 -15.70
CA SER A 200 -1.15 9.33 -15.68
C SER A 200 -1.01 8.76 -14.26
N THR A 201 -1.61 7.59 -14.01
CA THR A 201 -1.42 6.83 -12.75
C THR A 201 0.05 6.44 -12.56
N GLU A 202 0.77 6.18 -13.64
CA GLU A 202 2.18 5.82 -13.62
C GLU A 202 3.05 6.99 -13.13
N ASP A 203 2.80 8.20 -13.63
CA ASP A 203 3.49 9.40 -13.17
C ASP A 203 3.16 9.72 -11.71
N LEU A 204 1.90 9.54 -11.28
CA LEU A 204 1.52 9.68 -9.87
C LEU A 204 2.27 8.69 -8.97
N SER A 205 2.38 7.44 -9.42
CA SER A 205 3.11 6.40 -8.68
C SER A 205 4.61 6.72 -8.63
N TYR A 206 5.18 7.21 -9.74
CA TYR A 206 6.58 7.62 -9.77
C TYR A 206 6.85 8.81 -8.85
N ALA A 207 5.98 9.82 -8.85
CA ALA A 207 6.08 10.96 -7.93
C ALA A 207 6.08 10.49 -6.47
N ASN A 208 5.18 9.58 -6.10
CA ASN A 208 5.09 9.02 -4.74
C ASN A 208 6.39 8.34 -4.29
N ASN A 209 7.09 7.69 -5.22
CA ASN A 209 8.28 6.87 -4.92
C ASN A 209 9.60 7.62 -5.03
N THR A 210 9.61 8.90 -5.43
CA THR A 210 10.85 9.64 -5.75
C THR A 210 11.17 10.79 -4.81
N GLY A 211 10.37 11.01 -3.77
CA GLY A 211 10.59 12.09 -2.80
C GLY A 211 10.05 13.45 -3.27
N VAL A 212 9.15 13.48 -4.24
CA VAL A 212 8.35 14.67 -4.59
C VAL A 212 7.52 15.09 -3.37
N ASN A 213 7.52 16.38 -3.05
CA ASN A 213 6.82 16.92 -1.88
C ASN A 213 5.33 17.13 -2.12
N ALA A 214 4.93 17.51 -3.33
CA ALA A 214 3.53 17.66 -3.71
C ALA A 214 3.28 17.41 -5.20
N VAL A 215 2.07 16.96 -5.54
CA VAL A 215 1.58 16.88 -6.92
C VAL A 215 0.42 17.86 -7.11
N ILE A 216 0.48 18.66 -8.17
CA ILE A 216 -0.57 19.62 -8.56
C ILE A 216 -1.37 18.97 -9.69
N VAL A 217 -2.63 18.62 -9.40
CA VAL A 217 -3.45 17.74 -10.24
C VAL A 217 -4.88 18.27 -10.42
N ASN A 218 -5.44 18.02 -11.60
CA ASN A 218 -6.84 18.37 -11.90
C ASN A 218 -7.86 17.35 -11.34
N ASN A 219 -7.44 16.10 -11.11
CA ASN A 219 -8.31 15.01 -10.65
C ASN A 219 -7.86 14.47 -9.28
N ILE A 220 -8.32 15.15 -8.22
CA ILE A 220 -7.99 14.83 -6.82
C ILE A 220 -8.37 13.39 -6.46
N ALA A 221 -9.53 12.92 -6.88
CA ALA A 221 -10.01 11.58 -6.55
C ALA A 221 -9.12 10.49 -7.18
N HIS A 222 -8.70 10.69 -8.43
CA HIS A 222 -7.77 9.80 -9.11
C HIS A 222 -6.39 9.83 -8.49
N ALA A 223 -5.85 11.02 -8.21
CA ALA A 223 -4.55 11.17 -7.55
C ALA A 223 -4.53 10.51 -6.18
N LYS A 224 -5.54 10.77 -5.34
CA LYS A 224 -5.69 10.09 -4.05
C LYS A 224 -5.76 8.58 -4.21
N LYS A 225 -6.56 8.07 -5.13
CA LYS A 225 -6.65 6.63 -5.36
C LYS A 225 -5.31 6.04 -5.79
N ALA A 226 -4.57 6.72 -6.67
CA ALA A 226 -3.26 6.28 -7.14
C ALA A 226 -2.21 6.28 -6.01
N ILE A 227 -2.14 7.35 -5.22
CA ILE A 227 -1.22 7.51 -4.08
C ILE A 227 -1.59 6.55 -2.94
N THR A 228 -2.89 6.36 -2.66
CA THR A 228 -3.35 5.41 -1.61
C THR A 228 -3.12 3.95 -2.03
N LEU A 229 -2.97 3.65 -3.33
CA LEU A 229 -2.63 2.31 -3.80
C LEU A 229 -1.13 2.02 -3.70
N SER A 230 -0.27 3.05 -3.64
CA SER A 230 1.17 2.92 -3.37
C SER A 230 1.49 2.91 -1.87
N ASP A 231 0.68 3.56 -1.04
CA ASP A 231 0.83 3.54 0.41
C ASP A 231 0.09 2.33 1.00
N GLY A 232 0.79 1.23 1.26
CA GLY A 232 0.40 0.15 2.18
C GLY A 232 -1.04 -0.37 2.13
N ILE A 233 -1.24 -1.60 1.66
CA ILE A 233 -2.57 -2.23 1.60
C ILE A 233 -3.27 -2.19 2.98
N LEU A 234 -4.31 -1.37 3.08
CA LEU A 234 -5.22 -1.32 4.21
C LEU A 234 -6.39 -2.29 3.95
N CYS A 235 -6.43 -3.39 4.70
CA CYS A 235 -7.55 -4.34 4.65
C CYS A 235 -8.40 -4.17 5.92
N TRP A 236 -9.57 -3.54 5.79
CA TRP A 236 -10.59 -3.49 6.85
C TRP A 236 -11.42 -4.77 6.83
N TYR A 237 -11.37 -5.54 7.91
CA TYR A 237 -12.18 -6.74 8.05
C TYR A 237 -12.85 -6.78 9.43
N PRO A 238 -14.20 -6.81 9.49
CA PRO A 238 -14.89 -7.17 10.72
C PRO A 238 -14.77 -8.70 10.89
N PHE A 239 -13.97 -9.17 11.86
CA PHE A 239 -13.86 -10.62 12.11
C PHE A 239 -14.99 -11.15 13.01
N ASP A 240 -15.65 -10.28 13.81
CA ASP A 240 -16.87 -10.57 14.59
C ASP A 240 -17.74 -9.29 14.78
N LYS A 241 -18.91 -9.41 15.44
CA LYS A 241 -19.87 -8.29 15.63
C LYS A 241 -19.40 -7.21 16.63
N ASN A 242 -18.36 -7.48 17.39
CA ASN A 242 -17.85 -6.69 18.51
C ASN A 242 -16.39 -6.21 18.30
N THR A 243 -15.71 -6.63 17.24
CA THR A 243 -14.29 -6.32 17.02
C THR A 243 -13.99 -5.98 15.55
N ASP A 244 -13.54 -4.74 15.32
CA ASP A 244 -13.00 -4.29 14.04
C ASP A 244 -11.49 -4.57 13.99
N TYR A 245 -11.01 -5.24 12.94
CA TYR A 245 -9.59 -5.50 12.74
C TYR A 245 -9.09 -4.72 11.53
N ILE A 246 -7.99 -4.00 11.71
CA ILE A 246 -7.32 -3.28 10.63
C ILE A 246 -5.95 -3.91 10.46
N VAL A 247 -5.75 -4.55 9.32
CA VAL A 247 -4.44 -5.00 8.89
C VAL A 247 -3.77 -3.84 8.16
N VAL A 248 -2.60 -3.44 8.66
CA VAL A 248 -1.71 -2.49 7.99
C VAL A 248 -0.55 -3.29 7.39
N TYR A 249 -0.36 -3.17 6.09
CA TYR A 249 0.80 -3.68 5.37
C TYR A 249 1.75 -2.53 5.05
N GLU A 250 3.06 -2.72 5.24
CA GLU A 250 4.06 -1.67 5.00
C GLU A 250 4.93 -2.01 3.78
N PRO A 251 5.23 -1.02 2.92
CA PRO A 251 6.52 -0.85 2.27
C PRO A 251 7.40 0.09 3.11
N GLU A 252 8.40 -0.46 3.79
CA GLU A 252 9.55 0.17 4.49
C GLU A 252 9.35 1.34 5.50
N GLU A 253 8.29 2.17 5.48
CA GLU A 253 8.02 3.23 6.48
C GLU A 253 6.52 3.55 6.70
N ILE A 254 5.95 3.19 7.86
CA ILE A 254 4.65 3.66 8.38
C ILE A 254 4.86 5.00 9.08
N SER A 255 4.18 6.04 8.62
CA SER A 255 4.25 7.35 9.28
C SER A 255 3.53 7.38 10.64
N LEU A 256 4.09 8.10 11.61
CA LEU A 256 3.49 8.31 12.94
C LEU A 256 2.08 8.94 12.83
N LEU A 257 1.90 9.85 11.87
CA LEU A 257 0.62 10.54 11.62
C LEU A 257 -0.47 9.55 11.18
N TYR A 258 -0.10 8.55 10.40
CA TYR A 258 -1.01 7.49 9.97
C TYR A 258 -1.49 6.63 11.14
N LEU A 259 -0.59 6.22 12.03
CA LEU A 259 -0.93 5.46 13.24
C LEU A 259 -1.80 6.26 14.22
N GLN A 260 -1.52 7.56 14.39
CA GLN A 260 -2.36 8.47 15.18
C GLN A 260 -3.76 8.60 14.58
N SER A 261 -3.89 8.63 13.25
CA SER A 261 -5.19 8.67 12.58
C SER A 261 -6.02 7.40 12.81
N LEU A 262 -5.37 6.23 12.89
CA LEU A 262 -6.02 4.97 13.22
C LEU A 262 -6.52 4.97 14.68
N HIS A 263 -5.69 5.43 15.63
CA HIS A 263 -6.06 5.59 17.03
C HIS A 263 -7.34 6.45 17.20
N LEU A 264 -7.39 7.62 16.54
CA LEU A 264 -8.54 8.52 16.60
C LEU A 264 -9.84 7.90 16.06
N ARG A 265 -9.75 7.01 15.06
CA ARG A 265 -10.92 6.34 14.45
C ARG A 265 -11.44 5.16 15.28
N LEU A 266 -10.58 4.50 16.05
CA LEU A 266 -10.89 3.26 16.79
C LEU A 266 -11.56 3.47 18.15
N ASN A 267 -11.88 4.71 18.51
CA ASN A 267 -12.32 5.16 19.84
C ASN A 267 -13.59 4.49 20.41
N SER A 268 -14.30 3.63 19.66
CA SER A 268 -15.50 2.92 20.13
C SER A 268 -15.33 1.42 20.39
N ASN A 269 -14.47 0.70 19.66
CA ASN A 269 -14.36 -0.78 19.73
C ASN A 269 -12.92 -1.31 19.97
N GLY A 270 -11.89 -0.46 19.90
CA GLY A 270 -10.72 -0.56 20.77
C GLY A 270 -9.57 -1.55 20.48
N ARG A 271 -9.50 -2.25 19.34
CA ARG A 271 -8.42 -3.23 19.05
C ARG A 271 -7.81 -3.07 17.67
N LEU A 272 -6.50 -3.31 17.56
CA LEU A 272 -5.74 -3.18 16.32
C LEU A 272 -4.68 -4.29 16.22
N LEU A 273 -4.61 -4.97 15.08
CA LEU A 273 -3.62 -6.03 14.81
C LEU A 273 -2.69 -5.58 13.68
N LEU A 274 -1.45 -5.28 14.00
CA LEU A 274 -0.47 -4.73 13.07
C LEU A 274 0.56 -5.79 12.69
N ILE A 275 0.94 -5.83 11.41
CA ILE A 275 1.99 -6.71 10.91
C ILE A 275 3.10 -5.82 10.34
N PHE A 276 4.29 -5.92 10.91
CA PHE A 276 5.47 -5.15 10.51
C PHE A 276 6.51 -6.07 9.90
N GLU A 277 7.16 -5.71 8.80
CA GLU A 277 8.25 -6.51 8.20
C GLU A 277 9.63 -6.26 8.85
N ASN A 278 9.74 -5.28 9.77
CA ASN A 278 10.96 -4.96 10.53
C ASN A 278 10.63 -4.51 11.98
N PHE A 279 11.53 -4.78 12.93
CA PHE A 279 11.29 -4.54 14.37
C PHE A 279 11.65 -3.14 14.86
N PHE A 280 12.64 -2.49 14.25
CA PHE A 280 13.33 -1.35 14.86
C PHE A 280 12.41 -0.12 14.98
N GLY A 281 12.18 0.36 16.21
CA GLY A 281 11.45 1.60 16.51
C GLY A 281 9.92 1.48 16.58
N VAL A 282 9.34 0.30 16.32
CA VAL A 282 7.87 0.10 16.30
C VAL A 282 7.24 0.36 17.67
N LYS A 283 7.91 -0.01 18.75
CA LYS A 283 7.40 0.16 20.12
C LYS A 283 7.28 1.63 20.50
N GLU A 284 8.35 2.38 20.25
CA GLU A 284 8.44 3.82 20.51
C GLU A 284 7.44 4.58 19.63
N MET A 285 7.30 4.17 18.37
CA MET A 285 6.32 4.73 17.43
C MET A 285 4.87 4.51 17.88
N LEU A 286 4.50 3.28 18.27
CA LEU A 286 3.14 3.00 18.76
C LEU A 286 2.83 3.72 20.08
N PHE A 287 3.82 3.86 20.95
CA PHE A 287 3.69 4.64 22.17
C PHE A 287 3.49 6.14 21.86
N ALA A 288 4.29 6.70 20.95
CA ALA A 288 4.14 8.08 20.48
C ALA A 288 2.80 8.32 19.75
N ALA A 289 2.21 7.28 19.15
CA ALA A 289 0.89 7.32 18.53
C ALA A 289 -0.28 7.17 19.53
N GLY A 290 -0.01 7.03 20.83
CA GLY A 290 -1.03 6.99 21.88
C GLY A 290 -1.58 5.61 22.22
N PHE A 291 -1.03 4.52 21.67
CA PHE A 291 -1.39 3.17 22.07
C PHE A 291 -0.75 2.84 23.43
N LYS A 292 -1.57 2.43 24.40
CA LYS A 292 -1.14 2.30 25.81
C LYS A 292 -0.71 0.89 26.21
N LYS A 293 -1.16 -0.13 25.49
CA LYS A 293 -0.84 -1.54 25.77
C LYS A 293 -0.61 -2.29 24.47
N GLN A 294 0.58 -2.87 24.32
CA GLN A 294 0.96 -3.68 23.18
C GLN A 294 1.28 -5.11 23.64
N LYS A 295 0.76 -6.10 22.93
CA LYS A 295 1.18 -7.49 23.07
C LYS A 295 1.87 -7.92 21.78
N TRP A 296 3.11 -8.34 21.92
CA TRP A 296 3.98 -8.73 20.81
C TRP A 296 3.85 -10.23 20.60
N TYR A 297 3.59 -10.60 19.35
CA TYR A 297 3.51 -11.99 18.89
C TYR A 297 4.59 -12.17 17.82
N TYR A 298 5.68 -12.82 18.22
CA TYR A 298 6.77 -13.18 17.34
C TYR A 298 6.35 -14.35 16.44
N PRO A 299 6.77 -14.43 15.16
CA PRO A 299 6.89 -15.72 14.53
C PRO A 299 8.11 -16.45 15.12
N LEU A 300 7.83 -17.60 15.70
CA LEU A 300 8.71 -18.71 16.12
C LEU A 300 9.28 -18.72 17.54
N LYS A 301 8.84 -19.78 18.25
CA LYS A 301 9.39 -20.39 19.46
C LYS A 301 10.77 -21.03 19.21
N ASP A 302 11.74 -20.30 18.68
CA ASP A 302 13.16 -20.63 18.88
C ASP A 302 14.04 -19.37 18.76
N HIS A 303 13.83 -18.43 19.69
CA HIS A 303 14.61 -17.19 19.80
C HIS A 303 15.93 -17.35 20.58
N ARG A 304 16.24 -18.50 21.19
CA ARG A 304 17.48 -18.65 21.97
C ARG A 304 18.74 -18.56 21.11
N ALA A 305 18.67 -18.94 19.83
CA ALA A 305 19.80 -18.80 18.90
C ALA A 305 19.96 -17.38 18.32
N ALA A 306 18.90 -16.55 18.31
CA ALA A 306 18.93 -15.23 17.68
C ALA A 306 19.58 -14.13 18.54
N HIS A 307 19.87 -14.39 19.81
CA HIS A 307 20.52 -13.42 20.68
C HIS A 307 22.00 -13.74 20.98
N GLU A 308 22.45 -14.98 20.75
CA GLU A 308 23.84 -15.41 20.99
C GLU A 308 24.70 -15.51 19.72
N ILE A 309 24.12 -15.42 18.51
CA ILE A 309 24.87 -15.52 17.24
C ILE A 309 25.20 -14.14 16.63
N PHE A 310 24.54 -13.06 17.07
CA PHE A 310 24.76 -11.71 16.53
C PHE A 310 25.95 -10.95 17.14
N SER A 311 26.81 -11.64 17.88
CA SER A 311 28.20 -11.23 18.10
C SER A 311 29.11 -12.08 17.22
N GLU A 312 29.38 -11.63 15.99
CA GLU A 312 30.72 -11.10 15.68
C GLU A 312 30.96 -10.78 14.20
N ASN A 313 30.38 -11.40 13.15
CA ASN A 313 30.89 -11.13 11.78
C ASN A 313 29.95 -11.39 10.55
N MET A 314 28.71 -10.89 10.44
CA MET A 314 28.03 -10.77 9.12
C MET A 314 26.88 -9.72 9.08
N PRO A 315 26.58 -9.11 7.91
CA PRO A 315 25.59 -8.03 7.77
C PRO A 315 24.14 -8.55 7.69
N PRO A 316 23.14 -7.71 8.05
CA PRO A 316 21.87 -8.15 8.63
C PRO A 316 20.75 -8.53 7.65
N ASN A 317 21.00 -8.56 6.35
CA ASN A 317 19.93 -8.51 5.35
C ASN A 317 19.88 -9.78 4.51
N GLU A 318 19.02 -10.73 4.86
CA GLU A 318 18.44 -11.71 3.91
C GLU A 318 17.26 -12.47 4.58
N PHE A 319 16.09 -11.82 4.53
CA PHE A 319 14.69 -12.31 4.66
C PHE A 319 14.18 -13.05 5.92
N GLY A 320 13.10 -12.48 6.50
CA GLY A 320 12.04 -13.24 7.18
C GLY A 320 11.48 -12.72 8.52
N ASN A 321 11.42 -11.41 8.80
CA ASN A 321 11.06 -10.88 10.13
C ASN A 321 9.71 -10.13 10.18
N SER A 322 8.58 -10.80 9.92
CA SER A 322 7.27 -10.18 10.12
C SER A 322 6.80 -10.26 11.58
N TYR A 323 6.73 -9.14 12.31
CA TYR A 323 6.22 -9.07 13.68
C TYR A 323 4.74 -8.79 13.72
N LEU A 324 4.01 -9.53 14.56
CA LEU A 324 2.60 -9.26 14.85
C LEU A 324 2.49 -8.50 16.17
N VAL A 325 1.84 -7.34 16.14
CA VAL A 325 1.59 -6.52 17.33
C VAL A 325 0.10 -6.31 17.50
N GLU A 326 -0.45 -6.79 18.61
CA GLU A 326 -1.78 -6.39 19.05
C GLU A 326 -1.65 -5.12 19.89
N ALA A 327 -2.32 -4.04 19.47
CA ALA A 327 -2.35 -2.77 20.16
C ALA A 327 -3.78 -2.46 20.64
N LEU A 328 -3.90 -2.09 21.92
CA LEU A 328 -5.17 -1.74 22.56
C LEU A 328 -5.32 -0.22 22.71
N VAL A 329 -6.52 0.27 22.44
CA VAL A 329 -6.89 1.69 22.56
C VAL A 329 -7.54 2.00 23.93
N SER A 330 -8.12 1.00 24.62
CA SER A 330 -8.70 1.17 25.98
C SER A 330 -8.47 -0.03 26.92
N GLU A 331 -8.51 0.23 28.23
CA GLU A 331 -8.20 -0.75 29.30
C GLU A 331 -9.36 -1.70 29.66
N LYS A 332 -10.55 -1.55 29.06
CA LYS A 332 -11.79 -2.16 29.58
C LYS A 332 -12.16 -3.55 29.05
N ASP A 333 -11.35 -4.17 28.22
CA ASP A 333 -11.81 -5.31 27.43
C ASP A 333 -10.96 -6.58 27.59
N GLU A 334 -11.61 -7.73 27.76
CA GLU A 334 -10.94 -9.03 27.95
C GLU A 334 -10.30 -9.51 26.65
N SER A 335 -9.03 -9.93 26.75
CA SER A 335 -8.16 -10.31 25.63
C SER A 335 -8.81 -11.28 24.64
N CYS A 336 -8.93 -10.90 23.36
CA CYS A 336 -8.95 -11.88 22.27
C CYS A 336 -7.51 -12.36 22.16
N LYS A 337 -7.23 -13.56 22.63
CA LYS A 337 -5.87 -14.08 22.63
C LYS A 337 -5.60 -14.67 21.25
N VAL A 338 -5.09 -13.87 20.33
CA VAL A 338 -4.52 -14.39 19.07
C VAL A 338 -3.19 -15.04 19.43
N ASP A 339 -2.99 -16.31 19.12
CA ASP A 339 -1.70 -16.97 19.34
C ASP A 339 -0.77 -16.82 18.14
N TYR A 340 -1.33 -16.73 16.93
CA TYR A 340 -0.57 -16.61 15.69
C TYR A 340 -1.42 -15.95 14.59
N ALA A 341 -0.81 -15.12 13.75
CA ALA A 341 -1.45 -14.63 12.53
C ALA A 341 -0.43 -14.53 11.40
N ARG A 342 -0.89 -14.72 10.15
CA ARG A 342 -0.08 -14.67 8.94
C ARG A 342 -0.86 -14.06 7.79
N ILE A 343 -0.18 -13.33 6.92
CA ILE A 343 -0.73 -12.86 5.65
C ILE A 343 0.10 -13.38 4.47
N THR A 344 -0.57 -13.73 3.38
CA THR A 344 0.09 -14.14 2.14
C THR A 344 0.36 -12.91 1.26
N LEU A 345 1.63 -12.56 1.09
CA LEU A 345 2.05 -11.31 0.42
C LEU A 345 2.66 -11.51 -0.98
N TYR A 346 3.34 -12.63 -1.20
CA TYR A 346 4.04 -12.98 -2.46
C TYR A 346 3.10 -13.42 -3.61
N ARG A 347 1.80 -13.13 -3.52
CA ARG A 347 0.82 -13.47 -4.56
C ARG A 347 0.13 -12.22 -5.10
N THR A 348 -0.50 -12.33 -6.26
CA THR A 348 -1.41 -11.29 -6.80
C THR A 348 -2.55 -11.02 -5.82
N SER A 349 -3.12 -9.81 -5.85
CA SER A 349 -4.14 -9.36 -4.88
C SER A 349 -5.33 -10.32 -4.78
N ASP A 350 -5.76 -10.93 -5.88
CA ASP A 350 -6.87 -11.91 -5.90
C ASP A 350 -6.57 -13.22 -5.14
N LYS A 351 -5.34 -13.42 -4.66
CA LYS A 351 -4.86 -14.66 -4.00
C LYS A 351 -4.31 -14.46 -2.59
N ARG A 352 -4.57 -13.31 -1.97
CA ARG A 352 -4.04 -12.96 -0.65
C ARG A 352 -5.04 -13.30 0.45
N PHE A 353 -4.56 -13.97 1.49
CA PHE A 353 -5.36 -14.33 2.66
C PHE A 353 -4.71 -13.82 3.94
N ALA A 354 -5.54 -13.57 4.94
CA ALA A 354 -5.10 -13.53 6.33
C ALA A 354 -5.50 -14.83 7.03
N THR A 355 -4.59 -15.42 7.80
CA THR A 355 -4.84 -16.58 8.64
C THR A 355 -4.57 -16.18 10.08
N VAL A 356 -5.50 -16.46 10.99
CA VAL A 356 -5.37 -16.18 12.42
C VAL A 356 -5.64 -17.47 13.20
N VAL A 357 -4.84 -17.74 14.21
CA VAL A 357 -5.00 -18.84 15.16
C VAL A 357 -5.18 -18.22 16.54
N ASN A 358 -6.25 -18.60 17.22
CA ASN A 358 -6.67 -18.07 18.49
C ASN A 358 -6.39 -19.05 19.64
N SER A 359 -6.25 -18.54 20.86
CA SER A 359 -6.08 -19.36 22.06
C SER A 359 -7.35 -20.11 22.47
N ASP A 360 -8.50 -19.83 21.85
CA ASP A 360 -9.73 -20.62 22.01
C ASP A 360 -9.72 -21.91 21.15
N ASN A 361 -8.55 -22.28 20.60
CA ASN A 361 -8.33 -23.43 19.72
C ASN A 361 -9.04 -23.32 18.36
N THR A 362 -9.36 -22.12 17.90
CA THR A 362 -9.82 -21.88 16.53
C THR A 362 -8.73 -21.32 15.64
N ALA A 363 -8.82 -21.59 14.34
CA ALA A 363 -8.08 -20.90 13.31
C ALA A 363 -9.04 -20.42 12.21
N LYS A 364 -8.75 -19.27 11.61
CA LYS A 364 -9.62 -18.62 10.64
C LYS A 364 -8.79 -18.10 9.47
N LYS A 365 -9.19 -18.47 8.25
CA LYS A 365 -8.60 -17.99 7.00
C LYS A 365 -9.58 -17.06 6.29
N ILE A 366 -9.13 -15.87 5.92
CA ILE A 366 -9.97 -14.76 5.44
C ILE A 366 -9.46 -14.24 4.11
N ALA A 367 -10.38 -14.03 3.17
CA ALA A 367 -10.11 -13.48 1.85
C ALA A 367 -9.84 -11.97 1.95
N LEU A 368 -8.67 -11.50 1.51
CA LEU A 368 -8.27 -10.08 1.60
C LEU A 368 -8.78 -9.20 0.45
N HIS A 369 -9.34 -9.79 -0.59
CA HIS A 369 -9.97 -9.07 -1.70
C HIS A 369 -11.29 -9.75 -2.11
N LYS A 370 -12.15 -9.00 -2.81
CA LYS A 370 -13.45 -9.49 -3.30
C LYS A 370 -13.28 -10.72 -4.19
N ASP A 371 -12.24 -10.73 -5.02
CA ASP A 371 -11.97 -11.82 -5.97
C ASP A 371 -11.42 -13.07 -5.28
N THR A 372 -10.86 -12.93 -4.08
CA THR A 372 -10.32 -14.05 -3.27
C THR A 372 -11.43 -14.92 -2.66
N LYS A 373 -12.67 -14.43 -2.55
CA LYS A 373 -13.79 -15.17 -1.97
C LYS A 373 -14.06 -16.50 -2.68
N THR A 374 -13.91 -16.53 -4.00
CA THR A 374 -14.10 -17.75 -4.80
C THR A 374 -13.10 -18.85 -4.40
N ARG A 375 -11.90 -18.47 -3.96
CA ARG A 375 -10.86 -19.42 -3.53
C ARG A 375 -11.16 -20.05 -2.17
N LEU A 376 -11.74 -19.30 -1.24
CA LEU A 376 -12.19 -19.87 0.04
C LEU A 376 -13.30 -20.92 -0.15
N LYS A 377 -14.21 -20.66 -1.10
CA LYS A 377 -15.21 -21.65 -1.50
C LYS A 377 -14.54 -22.90 -2.08
N SER A 378 -13.60 -22.73 -3.00
CA SER A 378 -12.85 -23.86 -3.56
C SER A 378 -12.08 -24.64 -2.48
N LEU A 379 -11.45 -23.96 -1.53
CA LEU A 379 -10.77 -24.61 -0.40
C LEU A 379 -11.74 -25.47 0.41
N HIS A 380 -12.90 -24.91 0.77
CA HIS A 380 -13.90 -25.63 1.54
C HIS A 380 -14.45 -26.86 0.78
N GLU A 381 -14.76 -26.70 -0.51
CA GLU A 381 -15.23 -27.79 -1.39
C GLU A 381 -14.17 -28.88 -1.58
N ASN A 382 -12.90 -28.49 -1.72
CA ASN A 382 -11.79 -29.41 -1.82
C ASN A 382 -11.59 -30.19 -0.52
N HIS A 383 -11.67 -29.54 0.65
CA HIS A 383 -11.61 -30.22 1.95
C HIS A 383 -12.75 -31.24 2.08
N LYS A 384 -13.98 -30.85 1.76
CA LYS A 384 -15.13 -31.77 1.78
C LYS A 384 -14.91 -32.98 0.88
N THR A 385 -14.35 -32.77 -0.32
CA THR A 385 -14.01 -33.85 -1.25
C THR A 385 -13.00 -34.82 -0.64
N LEU A 386 -11.98 -34.31 0.05
CA LEU A 386 -10.98 -35.15 0.74
C LEU A 386 -11.62 -35.95 1.88
N GLU A 387 -12.49 -35.33 2.69
CA GLU A 387 -13.22 -36.01 3.77
C GLU A 387 -14.11 -37.15 3.24
N GLU A 388 -14.89 -36.90 2.18
CA GLU A 388 -15.76 -37.91 1.54
C GLU A 388 -14.97 -39.11 0.99
N LEU A 389 -13.72 -38.87 0.57
CA LEU A 389 -12.80 -39.90 0.12
C LEU A 389 -12.07 -40.57 1.29
N GLY A 390 -12.29 -40.18 2.54
CA GLY A 390 -11.60 -40.72 3.71
C GLY A 390 -10.11 -40.37 3.74
N ILE A 391 -9.74 -39.22 3.16
CA ILE A 391 -8.39 -38.64 3.25
C ILE A 391 -8.40 -37.66 4.42
N ALA A 392 -7.44 -37.78 5.33
CA ALA A 392 -7.42 -36.96 6.54
C ALA A 392 -7.12 -35.49 6.20
N VAL A 393 -8.04 -34.60 6.58
CA VAL A 393 -7.94 -33.15 6.36
C VAL A 393 -8.52 -32.44 7.57
N ILE A 394 -8.04 -31.23 7.86
CA ILE A 394 -8.63 -30.39 8.91
C ILE A 394 -10.03 -29.96 8.45
N PRO A 395 -11.08 -30.23 9.24
CA PRO A 395 -12.44 -29.87 8.88
C PRO A 395 -12.56 -28.35 8.79
N THR A 396 -13.27 -27.88 7.77
CA THR A 396 -13.44 -26.45 7.50
C THR A 396 -14.91 -26.08 7.47
N THR A 397 -15.23 -24.91 8.01
CA THR A 397 -16.57 -24.32 7.94
C THR A 397 -16.49 -23.00 7.19
N LEU A 398 -17.18 -22.91 6.05
CA LEU A 398 -17.31 -21.65 5.31
C LEU A 398 -18.35 -20.77 6.00
N GLU A 399 -17.98 -19.54 6.35
CA GLU A 399 -18.89 -18.59 7.00
C GLU A 399 -19.99 -18.11 6.04
N PRO A 400 -21.19 -17.75 6.52
CA PRO A 400 -22.34 -17.36 5.68
C PRO A 400 -22.06 -16.21 4.70
N ASN A 401 -21.15 -15.31 5.07
CA ASN A 401 -20.74 -14.17 4.23
C ASN A 401 -19.79 -14.56 3.08
N GLY A 402 -19.28 -15.80 3.07
CA GLY A 402 -18.32 -16.32 2.09
C GLY A 402 -16.94 -15.65 2.15
N ASN A 403 -16.64 -14.88 3.19
CA ASN A 403 -15.40 -14.10 3.32
C ASN A 403 -14.33 -14.81 4.13
N SER A 404 -14.70 -15.87 4.85
CA SER A 404 -13.76 -16.59 5.71
C SER A 404 -14.14 -18.06 5.86
N VAL A 405 -13.13 -18.87 6.13
CA VAL A 405 -13.24 -20.27 6.51
C VAL A 405 -12.66 -20.43 7.91
N SER A 406 -13.41 -21.06 8.80
CA SER A 406 -13.01 -21.39 10.17
C SER A 406 -12.63 -22.86 10.26
N MET A 407 -11.63 -23.18 11.08
CA MET A 407 -11.12 -24.54 11.28
C MET A 407 -10.64 -24.73 12.73
N PRO A 408 -10.67 -25.95 13.29
CA PRO A 408 -10.07 -26.20 14.59
C PRO A 408 -8.55 -26.09 14.50
N ARG A 409 -7.92 -25.61 15.57
CA ARG A 409 -6.46 -25.64 15.70
C ARG A 409 -6.01 -27.09 15.79
N CYS A 410 -5.08 -27.49 14.92
CA CYS A 410 -4.45 -28.81 15.01
C CYS A 410 -3.39 -28.81 16.12
N ALA A 411 -3.41 -29.84 16.97
CA ALA A 411 -2.40 -30.03 18.02
C ALA A 411 -1.14 -30.72 17.50
N GLU A 412 -1.26 -31.45 16.38
CA GLU A 412 -0.15 -32.16 15.74
C GLU A 412 0.87 -31.17 15.15
N PRO A 413 2.15 -31.55 15.07
CA PRO A 413 3.16 -30.74 14.39
C PRO A 413 2.94 -30.73 12.86
N ILE A 414 3.33 -29.64 12.20
CA ILE A 414 3.46 -29.66 10.73
C ILE A 414 4.52 -30.70 10.36
N ILE A 415 4.31 -31.46 9.28
CA ILE A 415 5.21 -32.57 8.88
C ILE A 415 6.68 -32.12 8.80
N THR A 416 6.93 -30.92 8.27
CA THR A 416 8.28 -30.36 8.14
C THR A 416 8.94 -30.09 9.50
N ASP A 417 8.17 -29.59 10.47
CA ASP A 417 8.65 -29.33 11.83
C ASP A 417 8.91 -30.64 12.59
N TYR A 418 8.03 -31.63 12.38
CA TYR A 418 8.23 -32.98 12.91
C TYR A 418 9.55 -33.59 12.43
N TRP A 419 9.80 -33.57 11.11
CA TRP A 419 11.06 -34.08 10.55
C TRP A 419 12.27 -33.30 11.05
N LEU A 420 12.18 -31.97 11.15
CA LEU A 420 13.25 -31.15 11.69
C LEU A 420 13.59 -31.52 13.13
N GLY A 421 12.58 -31.78 13.97
CA GLY A 421 12.75 -32.30 15.33
C GLY A 421 13.54 -33.62 15.34
N LYS A 422 13.10 -34.61 14.55
CA LYS A 422 13.79 -35.90 14.45
C LYS A 422 15.21 -35.78 13.90
N ILE A 423 15.47 -34.86 12.96
CA ILE A 423 16.84 -34.57 12.46
C ILE A 423 17.72 -34.02 13.57
N LYS A 424 17.22 -33.02 14.32
CA LYS A 424 17.97 -32.43 15.46
C LYS A 424 18.30 -33.48 16.53
N GLU A 425 17.42 -34.45 16.73
CA GLU A 425 17.60 -35.57 17.65
C GLU A 425 18.47 -36.71 17.08
N GLY A 426 18.83 -36.67 15.80
CA GLY A 426 19.56 -37.76 15.13
C GLY A 426 18.73 -39.03 14.87
N ASN A 427 17.40 -38.93 14.96
CA ASN A 427 16.47 -40.06 14.97
C ASN A 427 15.57 -40.13 13.72
N LEU A 428 15.80 -39.29 12.70
CA LEU A 428 14.97 -39.33 11.49
C LEU A 428 15.19 -40.64 10.72
N ASN A 429 14.12 -41.41 10.56
CA ASN A 429 14.08 -42.63 9.77
C ASN A 429 13.64 -42.31 8.31
N GLU A 430 14.42 -42.73 7.32
CA GLU A 430 14.06 -42.56 5.90
C GLU A 430 12.76 -43.31 5.54
N ASP A 431 12.55 -44.50 6.10
CA ASP A 431 11.35 -45.30 5.82
C ASP A 431 10.08 -44.61 6.34
N GLU A 432 10.19 -43.87 7.43
CA GLU A 432 9.09 -43.05 7.96
C GLU A 432 8.76 -41.90 7.00
N MET A 433 9.78 -41.19 6.50
CA MET A 433 9.59 -40.15 5.51
C MET A 433 8.97 -40.72 4.22
N PHE A 434 9.44 -41.88 3.74
CA PHE A 434 8.87 -42.57 2.59
C PHE A 434 7.42 -43.00 2.82
N ALA A 435 7.07 -43.48 4.01
CA ALA A 435 5.69 -43.81 4.35
C ALA A 435 4.76 -42.59 4.29
N VAL A 436 5.23 -41.41 4.70
CA VAL A 436 4.48 -40.14 4.56
C VAL A 436 4.28 -39.77 3.10
N PHE A 437 5.33 -39.87 2.27
CA PHE A 437 5.20 -39.61 0.84
C PHE A 437 4.30 -40.64 0.13
N ASP A 438 4.32 -41.90 0.54
CA ASP A 438 3.42 -42.93 0.02
C ASP A 438 1.97 -42.59 0.35
N TYR A 439 1.68 -42.13 1.57
CA TYR A 439 0.36 -41.64 1.95
C TYR A 439 -0.08 -40.45 1.08
N ILE A 440 0.80 -39.47 0.88
CA ILE A 440 0.53 -38.30 0.02
C ILE A 440 0.23 -38.73 -1.41
N ARG A 441 1.09 -39.57 -2.01
CA ARG A 441 0.91 -40.10 -3.37
C ARG A 441 -0.40 -40.86 -3.50
N ASN A 442 -0.70 -41.77 -2.58
CA ASN A 442 -1.93 -42.56 -2.61
C ASN A 442 -3.17 -41.65 -2.49
N SER A 443 -3.09 -40.58 -1.70
CA SER A 443 -4.15 -39.57 -1.61
C SER A 443 -4.35 -38.83 -2.93
N ILE A 444 -3.27 -38.36 -3.58
CA ILE A 444 -3.32 -37.71 -4.91
C ILE A 444 -4.01 -38.61 -5.94
N PHE A 445 -3.57 -39.87 -6.06
CA PHE A 445 -4.13 -40.80 -7.04
C PHE A 445 -5.59 -41.15 -6.73
N LYS A 446 -5.93 -41.36 -5.46
CA LYS A 446 -7.31 -41.64 -5.04
C LYS A 446 -8.26 -40.49 -5.40
N VAL A 447 -7.85 -39.24 -5.18
CA VAL A 447 -8.63 -38.07 -5.59
C VAL A 447 -8.79 -38.03 -7.11
N PHE A 448 -7.69 -38.21 -7.85
CA PHE A 448 -7.71 -38.17 -9.30
C PHE A 448 -8.60 -39.25 -9.91
N GLU A 449 -8.51 -40.49 -9.43
CA GLU A 449 -9.32 -41.60 -9.92
C GLU A 449 -10.82 -41.34 -9.78
N LYS A 450 -11.22 -40.78 -8.63
CA LYS A 450 -12.62 -40.57 -8.25
C LYS A 450 -13.23 -39.28 -8.80
N THR A 451 -12.43 -38.23 -8.97
CA THR A 451 -12.94 -36.90 -9.31
C THR A 451 -12.41 -36.34 -10.63
N LYS A 452 -11.38 -36.98 -11.20
CA LYS A 452 -10.57 -36.46 -12.32
C LYS A 452 -9.89 -35.12 -12.04
N LYS A 453 -9.86 -34.69 -10.78
CA LYS A 453 -9.13 -33.50 -10.32
C LYS A 453 -7.79 -33.91 -9.76
N CYS A 454 -6.77 -33.13 -10.08
CA CYS A 454 -5.44 -33.18 -9.49
C CYS A 454 -5.32 -32.03 -8.49
N PHE A 455 -5.08 -32.35 -7.20
CA PHE A 455 -4.99 -31.36 -6.13
C PHE A 455 -3.51 -31.04 -5.88
N TRP A 456 -3.16 -29.76 -6.02
CA TRP A 456 -1.76 -29.31 -6.09
C TRP A 456 -1.06 -29.15 -4.76
N GLU A 457 -1.85 -28.97 -3.71
CA GLU A 457 -1.37 -28.61 -2.37
C GLU A 457 -1.34 -29.82 -1.43
N LEU A 458 -1.53 -31.04 -1.96
CA LEU A 458 -1.26 -32.29 -1.26
C LEU A 458 0.26 -32.48 -1.14
N VAL A 459 0.89 -31.64 -0.32
CA VAL A 459 2.34 -31.54 -0.13
C VAL A 459 2.67 -31.53 1.36
N PRO A 460 3.90 -31.93 1.76
CA PRO A 460 4.29 -31.94 3.17
C PRO A 460 4.16 -30.58 3.88
N ALA A 461 4.38 -29.47 3.16
CA ALA A 461 4.29 -28.13 3.72
C ALA A 461 2.86 -27.72 4.14
N ASN A 462 1.84 -28.39 3.61
CA ASN A 462 0.42 -28.13 3.87
C ASN A 462 -0.24 -29.32 4.59
N ALA A 463 0.53 -30.02 5.42
CA ALA A 463 0.01 -31.11 6.22
C ALA A 463 0.66 -31.19 7.61
N PHE A 464 -0.15 -31.61 8.58
CA PHE A 464 0.29 -32.02 9.90
C PHE A 464 0.59 -33.52 9.93
N TYR A 465 1.43 -33.96 10.86
CA TYR A 465 1.75 -35.38 11.02
C TYR A 465 1.13 -35.94 12.30
N ASN A 466 0.25 -36.93 12.17
CA ASN A 466 -0.19 -37.72 13.31
C ASN A 466 0.67 -38.98 13.41
N GLU A 467 1.56 -39.00 14.41
CA GLU A 467 2.55 -40.07 14.63
C GLU A 467 1.86 -41.39 15.02
N GLU A 468 0.80 -41.34 15.83
CA GLU A 468 0.07 -42.54 16.28
C GLU A 468 -0.55 -43.33 15.12
N LYS A 469 -1.18 -42.62 14.19
CA LYS A 469 -1.86 -43.20 13.04
C LYS A 469 -0.92 -43.34 11.83
N LYS A 470 0.25 -42.69 11.87
CA LYS A 470 1.23 -42.57 10.77
C LYS A 470 0.63 -41.97 9.49
N GLN A 471 -0.06 -40.83 9.63
CA GLN A 471 -0.84 -40.22 8.53
C GLN A 471 -0.56 -38.72 8.43
N ALA A 472 -0.59 -38.21 7.19
CA ALA A 472 -0.66 -36.78 6.94
C ALA A 472 -2.10 -36.29 7.16
N ILE A 473 -2.27 -35.15 7.83
CA ILE A 473 -3.55 -34.44 7.95
C ILE A 473 -3.42 -33.15 7.15
N PHE A 474 -4.07 -33.09 6.00
CA PHE A 474 -3.94 -31.95 5.10
C PHE A 474 -4.67 -30.71 5.62
N PHE A 475 -4.13 -29.55 5.28
CA PHE A 475 -4.81 -28.27 5.44
C PHE A 475 -4.54 -27.41 4.21
N ASP A 476 -5.34 -26.37 4.00
CA ASP A 476 -5.11 -25.38 2.94
C ASP A 476 -5.08 -25.89 1.49
N GLN A 477 -6.15 -26.59 1.07
CA GLN A 477 -6.24 -27.20 -0.26
C GLN A 477 -7.00 -26.31 -1.26
N GLU A 478 -6.43 -25.16 -1.61
CA GLU A 478 -7.10 -24.17 -2.47
C GLU A 478 -7.17 -24.55 -3.96
N PHE A 479 -6.18 -25.30 -4.45
CA PHE A 479 -5.95 -25.44 -5.89
C PHE A 479 -6.24 -26.86 -6.37
N ALA A 480 -7.00 -26.96 -7.45
CA ALA A 480 -7.20 -28.18 -8.20
C ALA A 480 -7.23 -27.91 -9.71
N SER A 481 -6.86 -28.91 -10.52
CA SER A 481 -7.00 -28.86 -11.99
C SER A 481 -7.62 -30.13 -12.52
N GLU A 482 -8.49 -30.00 -13.52
CA GLU A 482 -9.18 -31.14 -14.12
C GLU A 482 -8.30 -31.83 -15.17
N ASN A 483 -8.39 -33.17 -15.22
CA ASN A 483 -7.76 -34.04 -16.23
C ASN A 483 -6.24 -33.88 -16.37
N MET A 484 -5.57 -33.50 -15.30
CA MET A 484 -4.11 -33.39 -15.26
C MET A 484 -3.47 -34.67 -14.73
N ASP A 485 -2.32 -35.04 -15.28
CA ASP A 485 -1.51 -36.14 -14.77
C ASP A 485 -1.22 -35.97 -13.25
N PRO A 486 -1.66 -36.91 -12.39
CA PRO A 486 -1.43 -36.85 -10.95
C PRO A 486 0.07 -36.86 -10.57
N ASN A 487 0.95 -37.35 -11.45
CA ASN A 487 2.40 -37.31 -11.21
C ASN A 487 2.96 -35.89 -11.14
N VAL A 488 2.26 -34.90 -11.71
CA VAL A 488 2.63 -33.48 -11.57
C VAL A 488 2.53 -33.05 -10.09
N ALA A 489 1.46 -33.44 -9.39
CA ALA A 489 1.31 -33.16 -7.96
C ALA A 489 2.31 -33.95 -7.11
N VAL A 490 2.63 -35.20 -7.49
CA VAL A 490 3.68 -35.99 -6.82
C VAL A 490 5.05 -35.34 -6.95
N ALA A 491 5.41 -34.88 -8.16
CA ALA A 491 6.67 -34.18 -8.40
C ALA A 491 6.77 -32.90 -7.55
N ARG A 492 5.68 -32.12 -7.50
CA ARG A 492 5.57 -30.92 -6.65
C ARG A 492 5.73 -31.25 -5.16
N ALA A 493 5.12 -32.32 -4.66
CA ALA A 493 5.26 -32.74 -3.27
C ALA A 493 6.72 -33.07 -2.92
N ILE A 494 7.43 -33.80 -3.79
CA ILE A 494 8.85 -34.12 -3.60
C ILE A 494 9.71 -32.86 -3.65
N HIS A 495 9.43 -31.97 -4.61
CA HIS A 495 10.16 -30.70 -4.78
C HIS A 495 10.00 -29.73 -3.62
N GLY A 496 8.90 -29.85 -2.87
CA GLY A 496 8.74 -29.17 -1.59
C GLY A 496 9.92 -29.35 -0.63
N LEU A 497 10.62 -30.49 -0.65
CA LEU A 497 11.79 -30.73 0.22
C LEU A 497 12.93 -29.73 0.00
N LYS A 498 13.15 -29.28 -1.25
CA LYS A 498 14.23 -28.34 -1.59
C LYS A 498 13.93 -26.91 -1.16
N TYR A 499 12.66 -26.53 -1.08
CA TYR A 499 12.24 -25.17 -0.71
C TYR A 499 12.07 -24.97 0.79
N GLN A 500 12.25 -26.00 1.62
CA GLN A 500 12.25 -25.86 3.07
C GLN A 500 13.68 -25.55 3.54
N PRO A 501 14.00 -24.31 3.98
CA PRO A 501 15.38 -23.89 4.24
C PRO A 501 16.14 -24.81 5.21
N HIS A 502 15.43 -25.39 6.18
CA HIS A 502 16.00 -26.29 7.18
C HIS A 502 16.24 -27.70 6.65
N LEU A 503 15.29 -28.23 5.86
CA LEU A 503 15.45 -29.56 5.26
C LEU A 503 16.44 -29.51 4.09
N GLY A 504 16.44 -28.46 3.27
CA GLY A 504 17.36 -28.29 2.14
C GLY A 504 18.84 -28.32 2.55
N LYS A 505 19.16 -27.90 3.79
CA LYS A 505 20.53 -27.93 4.34
C LYS A 505 20.93 -29.27 4.97
N TRP A 506 19.97 -30.17 5.18
CA TRP A 506 20.28 -31.50 5.70
C TRP A 506 21.00 -32.33 4.64
N ASN A 507 22.16 -32.88 4.99
CA ASN A 507 23.10 -33.51 4.06
C ASN A 507 22.53 -34.73 3.30
N ARG A 508 21.42 -35.32 3.77
CA ARG A 508 20.74 -36.45 3.10
C ARG A 508 19.58 -36.02 2.20
N THR A 509 19.23 -34.74 2.14
CA THR A 509 18.05 -34.27 1.39
C THR A 509 18.17 -34.52 -0.11
N SER A 510 19.35 -34.33 -0.71
CA SER A 510 19.58 -34.70 -2.11
C SER A 510 19.39 -36.20 -2.37
N VAL A 511 19.89 -37.04 -1.46
CA VAL A 511 19.77 -38.51 -1.54
C VAL A 511 18.30 -38.94 -1.41
N ILE A 512 17.56 -38.39 -0.45
CA ILE A 512 16.13 -38.69 -0.28
C ILE A 512 15.33 -38.22 -1.49
N TYR A 513 15.64 -37.03 -1.98
CA TYR A 513 14.98 -36.45 -3.16
C TYR A 513 15.12 -37.36 -4.37
N GLU A 514 16.32 -37.86 -4.67
CA GLU A 514 16.55 -38.82 -5.76
C GLU A 514 15.84 -40.16 -5.50
N LYS A 515 15.93 -40.70 -4.28
CA LYS A 515 15.25 -41.96 -3.91
C LYS A 515 13.72 -41.88 -4.09
N LEU A 516 13.10 -40.75 -3.77
CA LEU A 516 11.66 -40.54 -3.96
C LEU A 516 11.28 -40.49 -5.45
N GLN A 517 12.12 -39.89 -6.29
CA GLN A 517 11.90 -39.89 -7.74
C GLN A 517 11.98 -41.29 -8.35
N GLU A 518 12.95 -42.10 -7.89
CA GLU A 518 13.08 -43.50 -8.29
C GLU A 518 11.91 -44.34 -7.78
N ARG A 519 11.55 -44.17 -6.50
CA ARG A 519 10.45 -44.90 -5.86
C ARG A 519 9.12 -44.74 -6.60
N TYR A 520 8.86 -43.58 -7.18
CA TYR A 520 7.62 -43.31 -7.92
C TYR A 520 7.77 -43.39 -9.43
N SER A 521 8.91 -43.86 -9.93
CA SER A 521 9.20 -44.02 -11.36
C SER A 521 8.99 -42.73 -12.17
N ILE A 522 9.36 -41.58 -11.57
CA ILE A 522 9.25 -40.26 -12.20
C ILE A 522 10.60 -39.59 -12.43
N LYS A 523 11.73 -40.25 -12.15
CA LYS A 523 13.08 -39.67 -12.27
C LYS A 523 13.37 -39.11 -13.67
N GLU A 524 13.02 -39.85 -14.71
CA GLU A 524 13.34 -39.48 -16.10
C GLU A 524 12.51 -38.28 -16.62
N ASN A 525 11.28 -38.12 -16.14
CA ASN A 525 10.39 -37.03 -16.54
C ASN A 525 10.18 -35.98 -15.44
N PHE A 526 10.95 -36.03 -14.35
CA PHE A 526 10.72 -35.22 -13.16
C PHE A 526 10.77 -33.71 -13.44
N GLU A 527 11.78 -33.26 -14.19
CA GLU A 527 11.94 -31.85 -14.54
C GLU A 527 10.79 -31.33 -15.42
N GLU A 528 10.27 -32.16 -16.32
CA GLU A 528 9.12 -31.81 -17.15
C GLU A 528 7.84 -31.72 -16.32
N LEU A 529 7.61 -32.68 -15.41
CA LEU A 529 6.50 -32.63 -14.46
C LEU A 529 6.58 -31.38 -13.57
N LEU A 530 7.78 -30.99 -13.13
CA LEU A 530 7.99 -29.76 -12.38
C LEU A 530 7.78 -28.50 -13.20
N ARG A 531 8.22 -28.48 -14.47
CA ARG A 531 7.95 -27.36 -15.38
C ARG A 531 6.45 -27.13 -15.50
N ILE A 532 5.67 -28.19 -15.72
CA ILE A 532 4.20 -28.14 -15.76
C ILE A 532 3.64 -27.63 -14.42
N ALA A 533 4.19 -28.10 -13.30
CA ALA A 533 3.78 -27.63 -11.98
C ALA A 533 4.08 -26.13 -11.76
N HIS A 534 5.22 -25.63 -12.22
CA HIS A 534 5.63 -24.23 -12.11
C HIS A 534 4.83 -23.30 -13.03
N GLU A 535 4.59 -23.68 -14.29
CA GLU A 535 3.78 -22.88 -15.21
C GLU A 535 2.34 -22.68 -14.69
N ARG A 536 1.85 -23.63 -13.89
CA ARG A 536 0.51 -23.58 -13.30
C ARG A 536 0.49 -22.98 -11.91
N THR A 537 1.63 -22.96 -11.22
CA THR A 537 1.79 -22.22 -9.98
C THR A 537 2.30 -20.82 -10.31
N GLU A 538 1.36 -19.95 -10.67
CA GLU A 538 1.54 -18.52 -10.94
C GLU A 538 2.10 -17.76 -9.71
N TYR A 539 3.35 -18.03 -9.34
CA TYR A 539 4.12 -17.24 -8.40
C TYR A 539 4.59 -15.99 -9.12
N VAL A 540 4.22 -14.82 -8.59
CA VAL A 540 4.89 -13.58 -8.98
C VAL A 540 6.22 -13.57 -8.22
N PHE A 541 7.25 -14.20 -8.78
CA PHE A 541 8.62 -13.85 -8.42
C PHE A 541 8.83 -12.43 -8.95
N ARG A 542 8.64 -11.42 -8.10
CA ARG A 542 9.26 -10.11 -8.34
C ARG A 542 10.74 -10.29 -7.97
N PRO A 543 11.68 -10.10 -8.90
CA PRO A 543 13.09 -10.06 -8.57
C PRO A 543 13.42 -8.91 -7.62
#